data_AF-E3I0L1-F1
#
_entry.id   AF-E3I0L1-F1
#
_cell.length_a   1.000
_cell.length_b   1.000
_cell.length_c   1.000
_cell.angle_alpha   90.00
_cell.angle_beta   90.00
_cell.angle_gamma   90.00
#
_symmetry.space_group_name_H-M   'P 1'
#
loop_
_entity.id
_entity.type
_entity.pdbx_description
1 polymer ?
#
loop_
_entity_poly.entity_id
_entity_poly.type
_entity_poly.pdbx_seq_one_letter_code
_entity_poly.pdbx_strand_id
1 'polypeptide(L)'
;MASHKFGQRGTGLVAYRSAGCFQMSRIAVSGIVGPMSKPFSRLTLSRLRGFSRACICVLALALCLPFAAISYAQTPLQEAIARLSPQQQAILHAYESARIAYAKSVDAYWKRVEMKRKRRKTKIARSLPLTLDDYVAEQPPVYNGPKRPADIMAMLPKPPKPPVKDAPTPIPVVSDFLREAQATYGFRPDRVPEDDFMIAYALEAVKLGLSRDQVVRVYALETGGMGTHDLQSGYNPRTGRAASTALGYAQLLAANSIEQVRKEGDEFASRLERLAQEPGVPRDKAQSLLYKAALVRRMNADARRVRDGWAAHVEYAKTPKGLAMHALNLDGDIGPWMQVVKLRSVVEYARKKGLGRLNGAQLELMNLAGPGSGFEMLVPPGRDMPTSNFFERGGYERNPVVHERTGAELLAKLDEIMDRNIQKPGAQKFAAIFDRIQRRLAEGGRLQGGHAQSSTAEQSPLSFLNPFSR
;
A
#
# COMPACT_ATOMS: atom_id res chain seq x y z
N MET A 1 29.14 -54.39 3.64
CA MET A 1 29.64 -53.28 2.81
C MET A 1 28.45 -52.57 2.18
N ALA A 2 28.55 -51.25 2.04
CA ALA A 2 27.49 -50.23 2.00
C ALA A 2 26.31 -50.40 1.00
N SER A 3 25.11 -50.09 1.50
CA SER A 3 23.96 -49.54 0.76
C SER A 3 24.10 -48.03 0.62
N HIS A 4 23.66 -47.43 -0.50
CA HIS A 4 23.51 -45.97 -0.60
C HIS A 4 22.16 -45.55 -1.19
N LYS A 5 21.51 -44.64 -0.46
CA LYS A 5 20.19 -44.04 -0.66
C LYS A 5 20.22 -42.90 -1.68
N PHE A 6 19.14 -42.82 -2.46
CA PHE A 6 18.73 -41.65 -3.25
C PHE A 6 18.33 -40.48 -2.34
N GLY A 7 18.86 -39.29 -2.62
CA GLY A 7 18.48 -38.02 -1.98
C GLY A 7 17.90 -37.05 -2.99
N GLN A 8 16.59 -36.78 -2.87
CA GLN A 8 15.91 -35.67 -3.52
C GLN A 8 16.43 -34.33 -2.97
N ARG A 9 16.85 -33.41 -3.83
CA ARG A 9 17.07 -32.00 -3.47
C ARG A 9 15.87 -31.19 -3.93
N GLY A 10 15.14 -30.64 -2.96
CA GLY A 10 14.04 -29.71 -3.18
C GLY A 10 14.52 -28.39 -3.78
N THR A 11 13.85 -27.96 -4.84
CA THR A 11 13.98 -26.63 -5.43
C THR A 11 13.21 -25.63 -4.57
N GLY A 12 13.93 -24.69 -3.97
CA GLY A 12 13.38 -23.63 -3.12
C GLY A 12 12.54 -22.64 -3.94
N LEU A 13 11.27 -22.53 -3.56
CA LEU A 13 10.34 -21.51 -4.04
C LEU A 13 10.80 -20.14 -3.50
N VAL A 14 11.42 -19.31 -4.33
CA VAL A 14 11.74 -17.91 -3.98
C VAL A 14 10.47 -17.08 -4.13
N ALA A 15 9.74 -16.91 -3.02
CA ALA A 15 8.60 -16.02 -2.94
C ALA A 15 9.07 -14.56 -3.06
N TYR A 16 8.65 -13.89 -4.15
CA TYR A 16 8.85 -12.46 -4.34
C TYR A 16 8.10 -11.68 -3.25
N ARG A 17 8.82 -11.02 -2.35
CA ARG A 17 8.27 -10.02 -1.42
C ARG A 17 8.17 -8.68 -2.13
N SER A 18 7.10 -8.43 -2.85
CA SER A 18 6.66 -7.08 -3.24
C SER A 18 5.41 -6.73 -2.44
N ALA A 19 5.58 -6.01 -1.34
CA ALA A 19 4.48 -5.45 -0.56
C ALA A 19 4.89 -4.08 -0.04
N GLY A 20 4.82 -3.07 -0.92
CA GLY A 20 4.93 -1.67 -0.51
C GLY A 20 3.56 -1.18 -0.05
N CYS A 21 3.34 -0.95 1.25
CA CYS A 21 2.21 -0.12 1.69
C CYS A 21 2.50 0.66 2.98
N PHE A 22 2.06 1.92 2.94
CA PHE A 22 2.22 3.09 3.80
C PHE A 22 1.77 2.96 5.25
N GLN A 23 2.64 3.34 6.19
CA GLN A 23 2.31 3.70 7.58
C GLN A 23 3.17 4.92 7.95
N MET A 24 2.55 6.06 8.23
CA MET A 24 3.22 7.28 8.72
C MET A 24 2.52 7.76 9.98
N SER A 25 3.33 7.96 11.02
CA SER A 25 2.95 8.50 12.33
C SER A 25 2.73 10.01 12.25
N ARG A 26 1.69 10.51 12.93
CA ARG A 26 1.42 11.94 13.11
C ARG A 26 2.39 12.57 14.11
N ILE A 27 2.92 13.75 13.78
CA ILE A 27 3.43 14.74 14.73
C ILE A 27 2.40 15.87 14.77
N ALA A 28 1.93 16.20 15.96
CA ALA A 28 1.01 17.31 16.20
C ALA A 28 1.75 18.65 16.05
N VAL A 29 1.15 19.58 15.31
CA VAL A 29 1.56 20.99 15.26
C VAL A 29 0.34 21.80 15.69
N SER A 30 0.39 22.37 16.90
CA SER A 30 -0.56 23.39 17.33
C SER A 30 -0.13 24.73 16.74
N GLY A 31 -0.95 25.29 15.86
CA GLY A 31 -0.84 26.68 15.42
C GLY A 31 -2.19 27.33 15.58
N ILE A 32 -2.33 28.21 16.58
CA ILE A 32 -3.47 29.11 16.71
C ILE A 32 -3.01 30.49 16.25
N VAL A 33 -3.63 30.94 15.15
CA VAL A 33 -3.56 32.30 14.63
C VAL A 33 -4.68 33.10 15.31
N GLY A 34 -4.37 34.24 15.89
CA GLY A 34 -5.36 35.18 16.44
C GLY A 34 -5.98 36.08 15.37
N PRO A 35 -6.98 36.91 15.76
CA PRO A 35 -6.98 38.28 15.27
C PRO A 35 -7.38 39.36 16.31
N MET A 36 -6.72 40.51 16.15
CA MET A 36 -7.16 41.92 16.22
C MET A 36 -7.85 42.57 17.45
N SER A 37 -7.17 43.64 17.89
CA SER A 37 -7.61 45.04 18.15
C SER A 37 -8.37 45.47 19.43
N LYS A 38 -7.60 46.08 20.37
CA LYS A 38 -7.73 47.40 21.09
C LYS A 38 -9.05 47.80 21.80
N PRO A 39 -9.09 48.78 22.77
CA PRO A 39 -8.03 49.68 23.28
C PRO A 39 -7.95 49.90 24.83
N PHE A 40 -6.86 50.56 25.24
CA PHE A 40 -6.64 51.50 26.36
C PHE A 40 -7.46 51.43 27.66
N SER A 41 -6.75 51.33 28.79
CA SER A 41 -6.91 52.28 29.91
C SER A 41 -5.63 52.36 30.77
N ARG A 42 -5.41 53.57 31.29
CA ARG A 42 -4.24 54.07 32.02
C ARG A 42 -4.23 53.55 33.46
N LEU A 43 -3.06 53.31 34.05
CA LEU A 43 -2.82 53.47 35.49
C LEU A 43 -1.33 53.79 35.76
N THR A 44 -1.09 55.09 35.88
CA THR A 44 -0.15 55.83 36.74
C THR A 44 1.02 55.10 37.41
N LEU A 45 2.24 55.56 37.07
CA LEU A 45 3.38 55.60 37.98
C LEU A 45 3.07 56.51 39.17
N SER A 46 3.30 56.04 40.40
CA SER A 46 3.71 56.93 41.48
C SER A 46 4.52 56.19 42.54
N ARG A 47 5.57 56.88 42.99
CA ARG A 47 6.31 56.71 44.27
C ARG A 47 7.40 55.64 44.33
N LEU A 48 8.57 56.01 43.82
CA LEU A 48 9.84 55.78 44.51
C LEU A 48 9.97 56.78 45.67
N ARG A 49 10.21 56.29 46.89
CA ARG A 49 11.16 56.85 47.87
C ARG A 49 11.06 56.13 49.23
N GLY A 50 12.21 55.63 49.68
CA GLY A 50 12.49 55.37 51.10
C GLY A 50 12.45 53.90 51.49
N PHE A 51 13.63 53.29 51.60
CA PHE A 51 14.07 52.33 52.63
C PHE A 51 15.40 51.75 52.12
N SER A 52 16.52 52.44 52.33
CA SER A 52 17.38 52.34 53.52
C SER A 52 18.07 50.98 53.65
N ARG A 53 19.31 50.93 53.15
CA ARG A 53 20.50 50.27 53.73
C ARG A 53 20.47 48.77 54.12
N ALA A 54 19.40 48.02 53.88
CA ALA A 54 19.35 46.58 54.16
C ALA A 54 19.77 45.66 52.99
N CYS A 55 19.88 46.18 51.76
CA CYS A 55 20.13 45.34 50.57
C CYS A 55 21.62 45.10 50.23
N ILE A 56 22.56 45.72 50.95
CA ILE A 56 24.01 45.53 50.68
C ILE A 56 24.57 44.31 51.43
N CYS A 57 23.94 43.86 52.52
CA CYS A 57 24.36 42.64 53.23
C CYS A 57 23.74 41.34 52.67
N VAL A 58 22.73 41.41 51.80
CA VAL A 58 22.15 40.22 51.14
C VAL A 58 22.86 39.88 49.82
N LEU A 59 23.54 40.85 49.19
CA LEU A 59 24.33 40.58 47.97
C LEU A 59 25.74 40.04 48.24
N ALA A 60 26.30 40.21 49.46
CA ALA A 60 27.62 39.68 49.82
C ALA A 60 27.58 38.26 50.42
N LEU A 61 26.41 37.76 50.84
CA LEU A 61 26.25 36.38 51.34
C LEU A 61 25.76 35.39 50.27
N ALA A 62 25.51 35.85 49.04
CA ALA A 62 25.09 35.01 47.91
C ALA A 62 26.27 34.52 47.03
N LEU A 63 27.51 34.91 47.34
CA LEU A 63 28.72 34.57 46.56
C LEU A 63 29.57 33.43 47.14
N CYS A 64 29.13 32.81 48.25
CA CYS A 64 29.79 31.64 48.86
C CYS A 64 28.84 30.45 49.04
N LEU A 65 27.88 30.27 48.11
CA LEU A 65 27.30 28.95 47.93
C LEU A 65 28.31 28.13 47.10
N PRO A 66 28.87 27.02 47.62
CA PRO A 66 29.60 26.11 46.76
C PRO A 66 28.64 25.73 45.64
N PHE A 67 29.05 25.94 44.39
CA PHE A 67 28.48 25.22 43.27
C PHE A 67 28.68 23.75 43.61
N ALA A 68 27.70 23.15 44.29
CA ALA A 68 27.59 21.72 44.39
C ALA A 68 27.51 21.26 42.94
N ALA A 69 28.62 20.71 42.45
CA ALA A 69 28.68 20.14 41.13
C ALA A 69 27.46 19.21 41.05
N ILE A 70 26.52 19.56 40.18
CA ILE A 70 25.45 18.66 39.82
C ILE A 70 26.18 17.49 39.15
N SER A 71 26.50 16.47 39.94
CA SER A 71 27.01 15.21 39.44
C SER A 71 25.87 14.61 38.63
N TYR A 72 25.88 14.88 37.33
CA TYR A 72 25.05 14.14 36.39
C TYR A 72 25.45 12.68 36.54
N ALA A 73 24.58 11.88 37.16
CA ALA A 73 24.78 10.45 37.25
C ALA A 73 25.03 9.91 35.83
N GLN A 74 26.19 9.30 35.63
CA GLN A 74 26.53 8.73 34.33
C GLN A 74 25.47 7.68 33.99
N THR A 75 24.93 7.77 32.77
CA THR A 75 23.98 6.75 32.32
C THR A 75 24.69 5.40 32.20
N PRO A 76 23.98 4.26 32.38
CA PRO A 76 24.58 2.93 32.17
C PRO A 76 25.27 2.77 30.81
N LEU A 77 24.81 3.49 29.78
CA LEU A 77 25.45 3.53 28.48
C LEU A 77 26.80 4.27 28.50
N GLN A 78 26.87 5.43 29.18
CA GLN A 78 28.12 6.19 29.33
C GLN A 78 29.17 5.39 30.11
N GLU A 79 28.77 4.70 31.19
CA GLU A 79 29.67 3.81 31.94
C GLU A 79 30.18 2.66 31.07
N ALA A 80 29.31 2.03 30.28
CA ALA A 80 29.71 0.94 29.41
C ALA A 80 30.65 1.39 28.28
N ILE A 81 30.43 2.58 27.70
CA ILE A 81 31.35 3.17 26.72
C ILE A 81 32.71 3.45 27.38
N ALA A 82 32.74 3.95 28.61
CA ALA A 82 33.99 4.23 29.34
C ALA A 82 34.81 2.96 29.64
N ARG A 83 34.17 1.78 29.73
CA ARG A 83 34.84 0.48 29.91
C ARG A 83 35.46 -0.09 28.63
N LEU A 84 35.13 0.47 27.46
CA LEU A 84 35.74 0.05 26.19
C LEU A 84 37.18 0.51 26.10
N SER A 85 38.03 -0.24 25.39
CA SER A 85 39.41 0.20 25.10
C SER A 85 39.40 1.47 24.23
N PRO A 86 40.47 2.28 24.25
CA PRO A 86 40.55 3.49 23.41
C PRO A 86 40.31 3.20 21.92
N GLN A 87 40.78 2.05 21.42
CA GLN A 87 40.54 1.63 20.04
C GLN A 87 39.06 1.32 19.78
N GLN A 88 38.39 0.63 20.71
CA GLN A 88 36.96 0.33 20.60
C GLN A 88 36.11 1.60 20.66
N GLN A 89 36.44 2.53 21.55
CA GLN A 89 35.78 3.84 21.63
C GLN A 89 35.92 4.60 20.30
N ALA A 90 37.12 4.62 19.71
CA ALA A 90 37.36 5.28 18.43
C ALA A 90 36.53 4.65 17.29
N ILE A 91 36.45 3.32 17.21
CA ILE A 91 35.62 2.60 16.22
C ILE A 91 34.14 2.91 16.40
N LEU A 92 33.64 2.88 17.64
CA LEU A 92 32.24 3.20 17.95
C LEU A 92 31.92 4.65 17.57
N HIS A 93 32.76 5.59 17.99
CA HIS A 93 32.58 7.01 17.70
C HIS A 93 32.61 7.29 16.19
N ALA A 94 33.52 6.66 15.44
CA ALA A 94 33.57 6.79 13.97
C ALA A 94 32.30 6.27 13.31
N TYR A 95 31.79 5.10 13.75
CA TYR A 95 30.54 4.54 13.26
C TYR A 95 29.32 5.42 13.59
N GLU A 96 29.19 5.86 14.84
CA GLU A 96 28.06 6.68 15.30
C GLU A 96 28.05 8.05 14.61
N SER A 97 29.21 8.70 14.53
CA SER A 97 29.36 9.98 13.83
C SER A 97 28.96 9.86 12.35
N ALA A 98 29.45 8.83 11.65
CA ALA A 98 29.08 8.56 10.27
C ALA A 98 27.57 8.26 10.12
N ARG A 99 26.98 7.51 11.06
CA ARG A 99 25.55 7.20 11.05
C ARG A 99 24.67 8.41 11.30
N ILE A 100 25.06 9.30 12.23
CA ILE A 100 24.34 10.54 12.51
C ILE A 100 24.41 11.47 11.29
N ALA A 101 25.59 11.62 10.68
CA ALA A 101 25.76 12.41 9.47
C ALA A 101 24.90 11.88 8.31
N TYR A 102 24.90 10.55 8.10
CA TYR A 102 24.04 9.90 7.11
C TYR A 102 22.56 10.07 7.40
N ALA A 103 22.10 9.88 8.64
CA ALA A 103 20.70 10.07 9.00
C ALA A 103 20.22 11.50 8.71
N LYS A 104 21.05 12.50 9.04
CA LYS A 104 20.79 13.92 8.71
C LYS A 104 20.69 14.16 7.20
N SER A 105 21.56 13.54 6.39
CA SER A 105 21.54 13.71 4.93
C SER A 105 20.30 13.06 4.30
N VAL A 106 19.91 11.87 4.78
CA VAL A 106 18.67 11.18 4.37
C VAL A 106 17.44 12.02 4.74
N ASP A 107 17.38 12.58 5.95
CA ASP A 107 16.26 13.43 6.37
C ASP A 107 16.18 14.71 5.53
N ALA A 108 17.31 15.35 5.26
CA ALA A 108 17.38 16.52 4.39
C ALA A 108 16.91 16.19 2.97
N TYR A 109 17.35 15.06 2.41
CA TYR A 109 16.90 14.57 1.11
C TYR A 109 15.38 14.42 1.04
N TRP A 110 14.78 13.68 1.98
CA TRP A 110 13.35 13.44 1.98
C TRP A 110 12.51 14.71 2.22
N LYS A 111 13.00 15.65 3.02
CA LYS A 111 12.38 16.98 3.15
C LYS A 111 12.35 17.71 1.80
N ARG A 112 13.45 17.69 1.04
CA ARG A 112 13.50 18.30 -0.30
C ARG A 112 12.51 17.64 -1.26
N VAL A 113 12.48 16.31 -1.30
CA VAL A 113 11.52 15.55 -2.12
C VAL A 113 10.08 15.93 -1.81
N GLU A 114 9.70 15.97 -0.52
CA GLU A 114 8.34 16.28 -0.11
C GLU A 114 7.96 17.74 -0.44
N MET A 115 8.88 18.69 -0.25
CA MET A 115 8.66 20.08 -0.66
C MET A 115 8.42 20.20 -2.17
N LYS A 116 9.26 19.55 -2.98
CA LYS A 116 9.11 19.56 -4.44
C LYS A 116 7.81 18.86 -4.88
N ARG A 117 7.45 17.74 -4.26
CA ARG A 117 6.17 17.05 -4.52
C ARG A 117 4.96 17.94 -4.23
N LYS A 118 4.96 18.67 -3.11
CA LYS A 118 3.90 19.65 -2.79
C LYS A 118 3.81 20.74 -3.85
N ARG A 119 4.96 21.30 -4.27
CA ARG A 119 5.02 22.29 -5.37
C ARG A 119 4.44 21.74 -6.67
N ARG A 120 4.79 20.50 -7.05
CA ARG A 120 4.23 19.84 -8.24
C ARG A 120 2.72 19.68 -8.17
N LYS A 121 2.19 19.22 -7.03
CA LYS A 121 0.73 19.13 -6.83
C LYS A 121 0.04 20.47 -7.05
N THR A 122 0.61 21.57 -6.53
CA THR A 122 0.07 22.92 -6.75
C THR A 122 0.16 23.36 -8.22
N LYS A 123 1.28 23.08 -8.91
CA LYS A 123 1.43 23.37 -10.33
C LYS A 123 0.43 22.59 -11.18
N ILE A 124 0.29 21.28 -10.96
CA ILE A 124 -0.65 20.40 -11.66
C ILE A 124 -2.10 20.89 -11.46
N ALA A 125 -2.47 21.28 -10.24
CA ALA A 125 -3.81 21.81 -9.95
C ALA A 125 -4.11 23.14 -10.69
N ARG A 126 -3.07 23.88 -11.09
CA ARG A 126 -3.16 25.12 -11.86
C ARG A 126 -2.85 24.93 -13.35
N SER A 127 -2.73 23.68 -13.81
CA SER A 127 -2.34 23.33 -15.19
C SER A 127 -1.02 23.98 -15.64
N LEU A 128 -0.10 24.23 -14.70
CA LEU A 128 1.22 24.77 -15.01
C LEU A 128 2.17 23.65 -15.45
N PRO A 129 3.06 23.90 -16.42
CA PRO A 129 4.04 22.91 -16.86
C PRO A 129 5.01 22.55 -15.73
N LEU A 130 5.39 21.28 -15.71
CA LEU A 130 6.43 20.75 -14.84
C LEU A 130 7.76 20.76 -15.58
N THR A 131 8.82 21.12 -14.86
CA THR A 131 10.19 21.25 -15.38
C THR A 131 11.14 20.40 -14.53
N LEU A 132 12.37 20.21 -14.97
CA LEU A 132 13.40 19.47 -14.21
C LEU A 132 13.57 20.01 -12.78
N ASP A 133 13.46 21.34 -12.60
CA ASP A 133 13.55 22.01 -11.30
C ASP A 133 12.45 21.62 -10.31
N ASP A 134 11.39 20.97 -10.77
CA ASP A 134 10.32 20.47 -9.93
C ASP A 134 10.60 19.08 -9.34
N TYR A 135 11.77 18.50 -9.63
CA TYR A 135 12.19 17.18 -9.17
C TYR A 135 13.54 17.23 -8.44
N VAL A 136 13.84 16.19 -7.68
CA VAL A 136 15.17 15.91 -7.13
C VAL A 136 15.83 14.91 -8.08
N ALA A 137 16.92 15.30 -8.74
CA ALA A 137 17.54 14.49 -9.78
C ALA A 137 18.43 13.37 -9.21
N GLU A 138 18.92 13.55 -7.98
CA GLU A 138 19.78 12.59 -7.31
C GLU A 138 18.98 11.47 -6.64
N GLN A 139 19.56 10.27 -6.57
CA GLN A 139 19.02 9.18 -5.77
C GLN A 139 19.13 9.49 -4.27
N PRO A 140 18.33 8.82 -3.40
CA PRO A 140 18.50 8.92 -1.95
C PRO A 140 19.94 8.59 -1.52
N PRO A 141 20.49 9.26 -0.49
CA PRO A 141 21.83 8.96 0.00
C PRO A 141 21.99 7.49 0.37
N VAL A 142 23.12 6.89 -0.02
CA VAL A 142 23.51 5.53 0.36
C VAL A 142 24.55 5.58 1.47
N TYR A 143 24.41 4.72 2.47
CA TYR A 143 25.36 4.66 3.58
C TYR A 143 26.68 4.03 3.13
N ASN A 144 27.76 4.82 3.15
CA ASN A 144 29.12 4.41 2.79
C ASN A 144 30.11 4.51 3.96
N GLY A 145 29.61 4.72 5.19
CA GLY A 145 30.44 4.81 6.39
C GLY A 145 30.90 3.45 6.94
N PRO A 146 31.61 3.44 8.08
CA PRO A 146 32.05 2.22 8.74
C PRO A 146 30.91 1.23 8.98
N LYS A 147 31.18 -0.07 8.90
CA LYS A 147 30.19 -1.10 9.28
C LYS A 147 29.86 -1.00 10.76
N ARG A 148 28.65 -1.42 11.12
CA ARG A 148 28.24 -1.49 12.54
C ARG A 148 29.18 -2.46 13.27
N PRO A 149 29.92 -2.04 14.31
CA PRO A 149 30.88 -2.90 15.00
C PRO A 149 30.14 -3.88 15.93
N ALA A 150 29.85 -5.09 15.45
CA ALA A 150 29.00 -6.05 16.14
C ALA A 150 29.51 -6.39 17.56
N ASP A 151 30.82 -6.64 17.70
CA ASP A 151 31.43 -7.05 18.96
C ASP A 151 31.36 -5.93 20.01
N ILE A 152 31.60 -4.68 19.60
CA ILE A 152 31.50 -3.52 20.48
C ILE A 152 30.03 -3.29 20.87
N MET A 153 29.10 -3.39 19.92
CA MET A 153 27.67 -3.22 20.19
C MET A 153 27.11 -4.28 21.14
N ALA A 154 27.70 -5.48 21.19
CA ALA A 154 27.32 -6.53 22.14
C ALA A 154 27.75 -6.24 23.58
N MET A 155 28.80 -5.42 23.77
CA MET A 155 29.31 -4.99 25.07
C MET A 155 28.51 -3.82 25.67
N LEU A 156 27.80 -3.06 24.83
CA LEU A 156 26.98 -1.93 25.27
C LEU A 156 25.64 -2.41 25.86
N PRO A 157 25.10 -1.73 26.89
CA PRO A 157 23.76 -2.02 27.37
C PRO A 157 22.79 -1.78 26.23
N LYS A 158 21.88 -2.74 26.04
CA LYS A 158 20.81 -2.58 25.05
C LYS A 158 20.05 -1.31 25.42
N PRO A 159 19.80 -0.38 24.48
CA PRO A 159 18.98 0.77 24.77
C PRO A 159 17.66 0.27 25.34
N PRO A 160 17.10 0.93 26.38
CA PRO A 160 15.79 0.56 26.89
C PRO A 160 14.87 0.50 25.68
N LYS A 161 14.17 -0.62 25.51
CA LYS A 161 13.17 -0.71 24.44
C LYS A 161 12.29 0.52 24.63
N PRO A 162 12.17 1.42 23.64
CA PRO A 162 11.21 2.50 23.75
C PRO A 162 9.88 1.85 24.16
N PRO A 163 9.10 2.46 25.08
CA PRO A 163 7.83 1.90 25.48
C PRO A 163 7.13 1.51 24.20
N VAL A 164 6.87 0.20 24.04
CA VAL A 164 6.33 -0.33 22.80
C VAL A 164 5.02 0.44 22.62
N LYS A 165 5.00 1.40 21.69
CA LYS A 165 3.78 2.06 21.25
C LYS A 165 2.97 0.99 20.55
N ASP A 166 2.29 0.17 21.36
CA ASP A 166 1.57 -1.04 21.04
C ASP A 166 2.38 -2.05 20.19
N ALA A 167 2.31 -3.34 20.50
CA ALA A 167 2.82 -4.33 19.55
C ALA A 167 2.18 -4.03 18.18
N PRO A 168 2.94 -3.97 17.07
CA PRO A 168 2.39 -3.55 15.79
C PRO A 168 1.14 -4.37 15.52
N THR A 169 0.00 -3.68 15.39
CA THR A 169 -1.30 -4.34 15.25
C THR A 169 -1.17 -5.37 14.13
N PRO A 170 -1.52 -6.64 14.40
CA PRO A 170 -1.47 -7.67 13.37
C PRO A 170 -2.22 -7.19 12.13
N ILE A 171 -1.61 -7.39 10.96
CA ILE A 171 -2.28 -7.08 9.70
C ILE A 171 -3.44 -8.06 9.55
N PRO A 172 -4.69 -7.57 9.44
CA PRO A 172 -5.84 -8.45 9.31
C PRO A 172 -5.72 -9.35 8.08
N VAL A 173 -6.18 -10.59 8.22
CA VAL A 173 -6.15 -11.59 7.16
C VAL A 173 -7.54 -11.93 6.65
N VAL A 174 -7.63 -12.76 5.61
CA VAL A 174 -8.90 -13.18 4.99
C VAL A 174 -9.96 -13.61 6.01
N SER A 175 -9.58 -14.39 7.03
CA SER A 175 -10.51 -14.83 8.07
C SER A 175 -11.07 -13.67 8.91
N ASP A 176 -10.28 -12.61 9.14
CA ASP A 176 -10.76 -11.40 9.81
C ASP A 176 -11.79 -10.66 8.95
N PHE A 177 -11.53 -10.50 7.65
CA PHE A 177 -12.47 -9.83 6.73
C PHE A 177 -13.81 -10.56 6.71
N LEU A 178 -13.78 -11.90 6.60
CA LEU A 178 -14.97 -12.74 6.59
C LEU A 178 -15.74 -12.68 7.92
N ARG A 179 -15.02 -12.70 9.05
CA ARG A 179 -15.62 -12.56 10.39
C ARG A 179 -16.36 -11.23 10.51
N GLU A 180 -15.69 -10.12 10.17
CA GLU A 180 -16.30 -8.79 10.31
C GLU A 180 -17.44 -8.58 9.32
N ALA A 181 -17.36 -9.13 8.10
CA ALA A 181 -18.44 -9.11 7.12
C ALA A 181 -19.72 -9.76 7.66
N GLN A 182 -19.58 -10.93 8.27
CA GLN A 182 -20.68 -11.62 8.90
C GLN A 182 -21.20 -10.86 10.13
N ALA A 183 -20.32 -10.42 11.02
CA ALA A 183 -20.72 -9.79 12.28
C ALA A 183 -21.36 -8.40 12.06
N THR A 184 -20.86 -7.63 11.09
CA THR A 184 -21.26 -6.23 10.90
C THR A 184 -22.44 -6.06 9.97
N TYR A 185 -22.49 -6.84 8.88
CA TYR A 185 -23.52 -6.69 7.85
C TYR A 185 -24.35 -7.97 7.62
N GLY A 186 -24.02 -9.08 8.29
CA GLY A 186 -24.61 -10.38 7.99
C GLY A 186 -24.15 -10.95 6.65
N PHE A 187 -23.08 -10.42 6.06
CA PHE A 187 -22.64 -10.76 4.71
C PHE A 187 -21.70 -11.97 4.73
N ARG A 188 -22.03 -12.98 3.93
CA ARG A 188 -21.15 -14.10 3.58
C ARG A 188 -20.89 -14.04 2.07
N PRO A 189 -19.64 -13.82 1.62
CA PRO A 189 -19.31 -13.90 0.21
C PRO A 189 -19.65 -15.27 -0.37
N ASP A 190 -20.33 -15.30 -1.52
CA ASP A 190 -20.49 -16.52 -2.30
C ASP A 190 -19.17 -16.80 -3.02
N ARG A 191 -18.34 -17.65 -2.41
CA ARG A 191 -17.06 -18.05 -2.97
C ARG A 191 -17.29 -19.02 -4.12
N VAL A 192 -16.70 -18.72 -5.28
CA VAL A 192 -16.78 -19.55 -6.48
C VAL A 192 -15.46 -20.28 -6.74
N PRO A 193 -15.47 -21.38 -7.50
CA PRO A 193 -14.25 -21.98 -8.03
C PRO A 193 -13.37 -20.94 -8.74
N GLU A 194 -12.05 -21.15 -8.69
CA GLU A 194 -11.07 -20.20 -9.27
C GLU A 194 -11.32 -19.95 -10.75
N ASP A 195 -11.70 -20.97 -11.50
CA ASP A 195 -11.97 -20.89 -12.94
C ASP A 195 -13.17 -19.98 -13.22
N ASP A 196 -14.23 -20.10 -12.42
CA ASP A 196 -15.42 -19.27 -12.54
C ASP A 196 -15.10 -17.82 -12.21
N PHE A 197 -14.25 -17.58 -11.19
CA PHE A 197 -13.78 -16.24 -10.86
C PHE A 197 -12.95 -15.63 -12.00
N MET A 198 -12.00 -16.37 -12.58
CA MET A 198 -11.21 -15.91 -13.73
C MET A 198 -12.10 -15.57 -14.92
N ILE A 199 -13.08 -16.41 -15.24
CA ILE A 199 -14.03 -16.17 -16.33
C ILE A 199 -14.83 -14.90 -16.07
N ALA A 200 -15.42 -14.75 -14.88
CA ALA A 200 -16.17 -13.56 -14.50
C ALA A 200 -15.28 -12.30 -14.59
N TYR A 201 -14.04 -12.38 -14.10
CA TYR A 201 -13.09 -11.26 -14.17
C TYR A 201 -12.79 -10.87 -15.61
N ALA A 202 -12.47 -11.83 -16.48
CA ALA A 202 -12.18 -11.56 -17.89
C ALA A 202 -13.39 -10.95 -18.61
N LEU A 203 -14.60 -11.45 -18.35
CA LEU A 203 -15.83 -10.89 -18.91
C LEU A 203 -16.02 -9.43 -18.49
N GLU A 204 -15.86 -9.12 -17.20
CA GLU A 204 -15.99 -7.74 -16.71
C GLU A 204 -14.89 -6.83 -17.26
N ALA A 205 -13.65 -7.33 -17.37
CA ALA A 205 -12.55 -6.59 -17.98
C ALA A 205 -12.85 -6.21 -19.44
N VAL A 206 -13.32 -7.16 -20.25
CA VAL A 206 -13.66 -6.92 -21.65
C VAL A 206 -14.81 -5.92 -21.78
N LYS A 207 -15.88 -6.07 -20.97
CA LYS A 207 -17.01 -5.11 -20.94
C LYS A 207 -16.57 -3.69 -20.62
N LEU A 208 -15.57 -3.54 -19.74
CA LEU A 208 -15.01 -2.25 -19.34
C LEU A 208 -13.87 -1.75 -20.26
N GLY A 209 -13.63 -2.43 -21.39
CA GLY A 209 -12.66 -2.02 -22.40
C GLY A 209 -11.19 -2.29 -22.04
N LEU A 210 -10.93 -3.07 -20.98
CA LEU A 210 -9.60 -3.55 -20.66
C LEU A 210 -9.21 -4.70 -21.59
N SER A 211 -7.92 -4.77 -21.89
CA SER A 211 -7.37 -5.79 -22.76
C SER A 211 -6.79 -6.98 -22.02
N ARG A 212 -6.66 -8.09 -22.76
CA ARG A 212 -5.90 -9.27 -22.32
C ARG A 212 -4.51 -8.91 -21.82
N ASP A 213 -3.76 -8.10 -22.60
CA ASP A 213 -2.42 -7.64 -22.22
C ASP A 213 -2.42 -6.94 -20.86
N GLN A 214 -3.30 -5.94 -20.69
CA GLN A 214 -3.42 -5.18 -19.46
C GLN A 214 -3.73 -6.07 -18.25
N VAL A 215 -4.73 -6.93 -18.36
CA VAL A 215 -5.21 -7.71 -17.21
C VAL A 215 -4.28 -8.87 -16.88
N VAL A 216 -3.87 -9.65 -17.88
CA VAL A 216 -3.07 -10.85 -17.64
C VAL A 216 -1.67 -10.48 -17.14
N ARG A 217 -1.08 -9.38 -17.62
CA ARG A 217 0.24 -8.94 -17.14
C ARG A 217 0.18 -8.36 -15.73
N VAL A 218 -0.87 -7.61 -15.37
CA VAL A 218 -1.11 -7.20 -13.97
C VAL A 218 -1.25 -8.44 -13.09
N TYR A 219 -2.12 -9.39 -13.45
CA TYR A 219 -2.26 -10.66 -12.73
C TYR A 219 -0.91 -11.39 -12.58
N ALA A 220 -0.11 -11.47 -13.64
CA ALA A 220 1.19 -12.13 -13.64
C ALA A 220 2.18 -11.49 -12.65
N LEU A 221 2.20 -10.15 -12.60
CA LEU A 221 3.04 -9.45 -11.64
C LEU A 221 2.55 -9.65 -10.20
N GLU A 222 1.27 -9.38 -9.97
CA GLU A 222 0.68 -9.28 -8.64
C GLU A 222 0.55 -10.64 -7.92
N THR A 223 0.38 -11.71 -8.69
CA THR A 223 0.16 -13.05 -8.16
C THR A 223 1.32 -14.02 -8.40
N GLY A 224 2.38 -13.54 -9.05
CA GLY A 224 3.43 -14.42 -9.57
C GLY A 224 2.97 -15.34 -10.71
N GLY A 225 1.79 -15.07 -11.30
CA GLY A 225 1.19 -15.83 -12.40
C GLY A 225 0.56 -17.17 -12.00
N MET A 226 0.34 -17.41 -10.70
CA MET A 226 -0.25 -18.65 -10.17
C MET A 226 -1.20 -18.42 -8.97
N GLY A 227 -1.49 -17.17 -8.61
CA GLY A 227 -2.33 -16.91 -7.43
C GLY A 227 -3.82 -17.05 -7.71
N THR A 228 -4.55 -17.27 -6.63
CA THR A 228 -6.01 -17.36 -6.58
C THR A 228 -6.66 -16.02 -6.24
N HIS A 229 -7.97 -15.90 -6.42
CA HIS A 229 -8.72 -14.67 -6.11
C HIS A 229 -8.69 -14.27 -4.62
N ASP A 230 -8.40 -15.21 -3.72
CA ASP A 230 -8.23 -14.98 -2.28
C ASP A 230 -6.76 -14.82 -1.85
N LEU A 231 -5.82 -14.75 -2.79
CA LEU A 231 -4.41 -14.52 -2.49
C LEU A 231 -4.22 -13.17 -1.81
N GLN A 232 -3.75 -13.21 -0.56
CA GLN A 232 -3.36 -12.04 0.21
C GLN A 232 -1.84 -11.81 0.16
N SER A 233 -1.45 -10.55 -0.05
CA SER A 233 -0.05 -10.13 -0.17
C SER A 233 0.83 -10.61 0.98
N GLY A 234 1.83 -11.41 0.65
CA GLY A 234 2.84 -11.91 1.59
C GLY A 234 2.29 -12.79 2.72
N TYR A 235 1.08 -13.35 2.55
CA TYR A 235 0.51 -14.27 3.52
C TYR A 235 1.38 -15.53 3.67
N ASN A 236 1.73 -15.87 4.91
CA ASN A 236 2.44 -17.08 5.24
C ASN A 236 1.55 -17.98 6.12
N PRO A 237 1.10 -19.14 5.61
CA PRO A 237 0.18 -20.01 6.33
C PRO A 237 0.80 -20.61 7.61
N ARG A 238 2.13 -20.69 7.72
CA ARG A 238 2.81 -21.21 8.93
C ARG A 238 2.79 -20.22 10.07
N THR A 239 2.83 -18.91 9.77
CA THR A 239 2.86 -17.86 10.79
C THR A 239 1.52 -17.15 10.94
N GLY A 240 0.59 -17.34 10.00
CA GLY A 240 -0.68 -16.60 9.93
C GLY A 240 -0.50 -15.12 9.63
N ARG A 241 0.70 -14.68 9.20
CA ARG A 241 1.01 -13.26 8.98
C ARG A 241 0.96 -12.91 7.51
N ALA A 242 0.32 -11.80 7.19
CA ALA A 242 0.37 -11.15 5.89
C ALA A 242 1.35 -9.96 5.90
N ALA A 243 1.76 -9.53 4.70
CA ALA A 243 2.56 -8.32 4.52
C ALA A 243 1.69 -7.07 4.34
N SER A 244 0.47 -7.22 3.81
CA SER A 244 -0.53 -6.15 3.73
C SER A 244 -1.95 -6.73 3.63
N THR A 245 -2.96 -5.86 3.61
CA THR A 245 -4.36 -6.24 3.32
C THR A 245 -4.63 -6.40 1.83
N ALA A 246 -3.63 -6.23 0.95
CA ALA A 246 -3.84 -6.36 -0.48
C ALA A 246 -4.29 -7.77 -0.87
N LEU A 247 -5.37 -7.85 -1.64
CA LEU A 247 -6.09 -9.09 -1.94
C LEU A 247 -6.44 -9.20 -3.44
N GLY A 248 -6.39 -10.42 -3.97
CA GLY A 248 -6.88 -10.78 -5.31
C GLY A 248 -5.92 -10.43 -6.44
N TYR A 249 -6.39 -10.54 -7.69
CA TYR A 249 -5.57 -10.37 -8.89
C TYR A 249 -5.00 -8.97 -9.06
N ALA A 250 -5.72 -7.95 -8.58
CA ALA A 250 -5.29 -6.55 -8.62
C ALA A 250 -4.72 -6.04 -7.28
N GLN A 251 -4.48 -6.95 -6.31
CA GLN A 251 -3.90 -6.65 -4.99
C GLN A 251 -4.52 -5.41 -4.33
N LEU A 252 -5.86 -5.37 -4.29
CA LEU A 252 -6.61 -4.25 -3.71
C LEU A 252 -6.39 -4.19 -2.20
N LEU A 253 -5.93 -3.07 -1.67
CA LEU A 253 -5.87 -2.85 -0.21
C LEU A 253 -7.27 -2.63 0.35
N ALA A 254 -7.47 -2.89 1.64
CA ALA A 254 -8.73 -2.61 2.33
C ALA A 254 -9.20 -1.14 2.14
N ALA A 255 -8.27 -0.18 2.16
CA ALA A 255 -8.57 1.23 1.89
C ALA A 255 -9.09 1.48 0.46
N ASN A 256 -8.63 0.70 -0.53
CA ASN A 256 -9.17 0.78 -1.87
C ASN A 256 -10.61 0.26 -1.94
N SER A 257 -10.96 -0.81 -1.20
CA SER A 257 -12.35 -1.25 -1.12
C SER A 257 -13.27 -0.17 -0.56
N ILE A 258 -12.84 0.58 0.46
CA ILE A 258 -13.62 1.72 0.98
C ILE A 258 -13.82 2.77 -0.12
N GLU A 259 -12.75 3.13 -0.82
CA GLU A 259 -12.81 4.10 -1.91
C GLU A 259 -13.75 3.65 -3.04
N GLN A 260 -13.66 2.40 -3.48
CA GLN A 260 -14.49 1.86 -4.56
C GLN A 260 -15.94 1.78 -4.13
N VAL A 261 -16.22 1.23 -2.94
CA VAL A 261 -17.58 1.17 -2.40
C VAL A 261 -18.16 2.56 -2.25
N ARG A 262 -17.38 3.56 -1.78
CA ARG A 262 -17.82 4.96 -1.68
C ARG A 262 -18.23 5.55 -3.03
N LYS A 263 -17.42 5.32 -4.06
CA LYS A 263 -17.57 5.95 -5.40
C LYS A 263 -18.61 5.24 -6.27
N GLU A 264 -18.58 3.91 -6.28
CA GLU A 264 -19.26 3.07 -7.27
C GLU A 264 -20.30 2.13 -6.63
N GLY A 265 -20.49 2.18 -5.30
CA GLY A 265 -21.38 1.23 -4.61
C GLY A 265 -22.84 1.26 -5.08
N ASP A 266 -23.36 2.41 -5.52
CA ASP A 266 -24.70 2.46 -6.12
C ASP A 266 -24.77 1.74 -7.47
N GLU A 267 -23.72 1.84 -8.27
CA GLU A 267 -23.62 1.13 -9.55
C GLU A 267 -23.42 -0.38 -9.32
N PHE A 268 -22.64 -0.73 -8.28
CA PHE A 268 -22.53 -2.11 -7.78
C PHE A 268 -23.90 -2.73 -7.46
N ALA A 269 -24.69 -2.05 -6.64
CA ALA A 269 -26.02 -2.50 -6.30
C ALA A 269 -26.97 -2.55 -7.51
N SER A 270 -26.96 -1.51 -8.35
CA SER A 270 -27.85 -1.42 -9.51
C SER A 270 -27.56 -2.50 -10.55
N ARG A 271 -26.29 -2.90 -10.75
CA ARG A 271 -25.96 -4.04 -11.60
C ARG A 271 -26.47 -5.36 -11.03
N LEU A 272 -26.32 -5.59 -9.73
CA LEU A 272 -26.84 -6.81 -9.10
C LEU A 272 -28.36 -6.91 -9.25
N GLU A 273 -29.07 -5.79 -9.14
CA GLU A 273 -30.51 -5.69 -9.41
C GLU A 273 -30.85 -6.03 -10.87
N ARG A 274 -30.07 -5.51 -11.84
CA ARG A 274 -30.25 -5.85 -13.27
C ARG A 274 -29.97 -7.33 -13.54
N LEU A 275 -28.90 -7.89 -12.98
CA LEU A 275 -28.57 -9.32 -13.10
C LEU A 275 -29.69 -10.19 -12.54
N ALA A 276 -30.31 -9.80 -11.43
CA ALA A 276 -31.44 -10.53 -10.85
C ALA A 276 -32.68 -10.57 -11.76
N GLN A 277 -32.78 -9.64 -12.71
CA GLN A 277 -33.89 -9.53 -13.67
C GLN A 277 -33.55 -10.17 -15.03
N GLU A 278 -32.33 -10.68 -15.23
CA GLU A 278 -31.95 -11.27 -16.51
C GLU A 278 -32.77 -12.55 -16.78
N PRO A 279 -33.30 -12.73 -18.01
CA PRO A 279 -34.02 -13.94 -18.37
C PRO A 279 -33.17 -15.19 -18.16
N GLY A 280 -33.74 -16.20 -17.50
CA GLY A 280 -33.07 -17.48 -17.24
C GLY A 280 -32.27 -17.54 -15.94
N VAL A 281 -32.19 -16.45 -15.18
CA VAL A 281 -31.60 -16.48 -13.83
C VAL A 281 -32.52 -17.24 -12.87
N PRO A 282 -32.03 -18.28 -12.17
CA PRO A 282 -32.81 -19.01 -11.17
C PRO A 282 -33.34 -18.10 -10.05
N ARG A 283 -34.53 -18.41 -9.52
CA ARG A 283 -35.20 -17.55 -8.53
C ARG A 283 -34.39 -17.35 -7.25
N ASP A 284 -33.75 -18.41 -6.76
CA ASP A 284 -32.85 -18.38 -5.60
C ASP A 284 -31.62 -17.49 -5.86
N LYS A 285 -31.02 -17.58 -7.05
CA LYS A 285 -29.93 -16.69 -7.45
C LYS A 285 -30.39 -15.24 -7.53
N ALA A 286 -31.54 -14.96 -8.15
CA ALA A 286 -32.11 -13.63 -8.24
C ALA A 286 -32.33 -13.03 -6.84
N GLN A 287 -32.86 -13.82 -5.90
CA GLN A 287 -33.02 -13.40 -4.50
C GLN A 287 -31.66 -13.11 -3.83
N SER A 288 -30.65 -13.95 -4.03
CA SER A 288 -29.29 -13.71 -3.52
C SER A 288 -28.71 -12.40 -4.07
N LEU A 289 -28.86 -12.14 -5.38
CA LEU A 289 -28.39 -10.90 -6.01
C LEU A 289 -29.08 -9.65 -5.45
N LEU A 290 -30.40 -9.69 -5.25
CA LEU A 290 -31.15 -8.58 -4.64
C LEU A 290 -30.75 -8.35 -3.18
N TYR A 291 -30.52 -9.42 -2.42
CA TYR A 291 -29.99 -9.33 -1.06
C TYR A 291 -28.61 -8.67 -1.03
N LYS A 292 -27.71 -9.07 -1.93
CA LYS A 292 -26.38 -8.45 -2.09
C LYS A 292 -26.47 -6.99 -2.51
N ALA A 293 -27.40 -6.63 -3.40
CA ALA A 293 -27.61 -5.24 -3.79
C ALA A 293 -27.98 -4.37 -2.58
N ALA A 294 -28.93 -4.81 -1.77
CA ALA A 294 -29.33 -4.11 -0.55
C ALA A 294 -28.16 -3.97 0.45
N LEU A 295 -27.35 -5.03 0.61
CA LEU A 295 -26.13 -4.99 1.42
C LEU A 295 -25.13 -3.95 0.94
N VAL A 296 -24.84 -3.95 -0.36
CA VAL A 296 -23.88 -3.02 -0.96
C VAL A 296 -24.37 -1.58 -0.80
N ARG A 297 -25.68 -1.30 -0.93
CA ARG A 297 -26.23 0.04 -0.64
C ARG A 297 -26.00 0.47 0.81
N ARG A 298 -26.16 -0.45 1.78
CA ARG A 298 -25.84 -0.16 3.20
C ARG A 298 -24.36 0.14 3.40
N MET A 299 -23.49 -0.68 2.80
CA MET A 299 -22.03 -0.45 2.85
C MET A 299 -21.64 0.86 2.18
N ASN A 300 -22.25 1.21 1.03
CA ASN A 300 -22.04 2.47 0.34
C ASN A 300 -22.43 3.67 1.21
N ALA A 301 -23.59 3.62 1.88
CA ALA A 301 -24.03 4.68 2.78
C ALA A 301 -23.04 4.92 3.93
N ASP A 302 -22.46 3.85 4.49
CA ASP A 302 -21.40 3.94 5.48
C ASP A 302 -20.09 4.51 4.89
N ALA A 303 -19.66 4.01 3.72
CA ALA A 303 -18.45 4.48 3.07
C ALA A 303 -18.52 5.97 2.66
N ARG A 304 -19.70 6.47 2.26
CA ARG A 304 -19.95 7.88 1.92
C ARG A 304 -19.79 8.84 3.11
N ARG A 305 -19.89 8.35 4.34
CA ARG A 305 -19.63 9.16 5.55
C ARG A 305 -18.14 9.39 5.80
N VAL A 306 -17.27 8.61 5.16
CA VAL A 306 -15.83 8.79 5.24
C VAL A 306 -15.41 9.93 4.31
N ARG A 307 -14.61 10.86 4.83
CA ARG A 307 -14.04 11.94 4.01
C ARG A 307 -13.27 11.34 2.84
N ASP A 308 -13.49 11.88 1.63
CA ASP A 308 -12.78 11.41 0.44
C ASP A 308 -11.29 11.74 0.51
N GLY A 309 -10.49 10.74 0.86
CA GLY A 309 -9.06 10.92 0.98
C GLY A 309 -8.38 9.70 1.54
N TRP A 310 -7.22 9.38 0.98
CA TRP A 310 -6.46 8.17 1.29
C TRP A 310 -6.29 7.94 2.80
N ALA A 311 -5.85 8.95 3.55
CA ALA A 311 -5.66 8.83 4.99
C ALA A 311 -6.95 8.47 5.74
N ALA A 312 -8.10 9.02 5.35
CA ALA A 312 -9.38 8.70 5.97
C ALA A 312 -9.84 7.28 5.61
N HIS A 313 -9.63 6.86 4.36
CA HIS A 313 -9.92 5.48 3.94
C HIS A 313 -9.02 4.46 4.67
N VAL A 314 -7.74 4.77 4.86
CA VAL A 314 -6.80 3.91 5.61
C VAL A 314 -7.21 3.77 7.07
N GLU A 315 -7.63 4.86 7.73
CA GLU A 315 -8.12 4.74 9.11
C GLU A 315 -9.44 3.97 9.19
N TYR A 316 -10.37 4.24 8.27
CA TYR A 316 -11.65 3.54 8.26
C TYR A 316 -11.50 2.04 7.94
N ALA A 317 -10.54 1.68 7.08
CA ALA A 317 -10.22 0.29 6.73
C ALA A 317 -9.75 -0.57 7.90
N LYS A 318 -9.35 0.03 9.03
CA LYS A 318 -8.97 -0.67 10.26
C LYS A 318 -10.15 -0.98 11.17
N THR A 319 -11.34 -0.44 10.87
CA THR A 319 -12.57 -0.68 11.65
C THR A 319 -13.26 -1.97 11.24
N PRO A 320 -14.13 -2.57 12.08
CA PRO A 320 -14.96 -3.71 11.69
C PRO A 320 -15.71 -3.49 10.38
N LYS A 321 -16.35 -2.33 10.20
CA LYS A 321 -17.03 -1.96 8.95
C LYS A 321 -16.08 -1.92 7.75
N GLY A 322 -14.88 -1.39 7.92
CA GLY A 322 -13.90 -1.32 6.85
C GLY A 322 -13.38 -2.70 6.42
N LEU A 323 -13.10 -3.58 7.39
CA LEU A 323 -12.71 -4.96 7.14
C LEU A 323 -13.83 -5.75 6.46
N ALA A 324 -15.07 -5.54 6.90
CA ALA A 324 -16.25 -6.14 6.31
C ALA A 324 -16.45 -5.76 4.83
N MET A 325 -16.28 -4.48 4.48
CA MET A 325 -16.35 -4.03 3.08
C MET A 325 -15.26 -4.67 2.22
N HIS A 326 -14.10 -4.96 2.81
CA HIS A 326 -13.01 -5.57 2.06
C HIS A 326 -13.30 -7.01 1.63
N ALA A 327 -14.17 -7.73 2.35
CA ALA A 327 -14.63 -9.07 1.99
C ALA A 327 -15.41 -9.12 0.67
N LEU A 328 -15.91 -8.00 0.14
CA LEU A 328 -16.55 -7.94 -1.18
C LEU A 328 -15.64 -8.45 -2.31
N ASN A 329 -14.32 -8.39 -2.13
CA ASN A 329 -13.35 -8.93 -3.11
C ASN A 329 -13.48 -10.44 -3.33
N LEU A 330 -14.00 -11.16 -2.33
CA LEU A 330 -14.06 -12.63 -2.30
C LEU A 330 -15.37 -13.18 -2.87
N ASP A 331 -16.34 -12.32 -3.15
CA ASP A 331 -17.66 -12.71 -3.65
C ASP A 331 -17.62 -12.88 -5.18
N GLY A 332 -18.20 -13.96 -5.69
CA GLY A 332 -18.20 -14.26 -7.12
C GLY A 332 -18.98 -13.27 -8.00
N ASP A 333 -19.98 -12.56 -7.44
CA ASP A 333 -20.82 -11.62 -8.22
C ASP A 333 -20.29 -10.18 -8.19
N ILE A 334 -19.55 -9.83 -7.13
CA ILE A 334 -19.07 -8.47 -6.83
C ILE A 334 -17.55 -8.34 -7.04
N GLY A 335 -16.78 -9.32 -6.53
CA GLY A 335 -15.33 -9.30 -6.46
C GLY A 335 -14.64 -9.08 -7.81
N PRO A 336 -14.98 -9.86 -8.87
CA PRO A 336 -14.37 -9.67 -10.18
C PRO A 336 -14.55 -8.25 -10.71
N TRP A 337 -15.76 -7.70 -10.59
CA TRP A 337 -16.05 -6.37 -11.09
C TRP A 337 -15.35 -5.27 -10.28
N MET A 338 -15.37 -5.37 -8.95
CA MET A 338 -14.71 -4.39 -8.08
C MET A 338 -13.20 -4.30 -8.35
N GLN A 339 -12.54 -5.43 -8.58
CA GLN A 339 -11.13 -5.47 -8.94
C GLN A 339 -10.86 -4.86 -10.32
N VAL A 340 -11.72 -5.15 -11.32
CA VAL A 340 -11.58 -4.59 -12.68
C VAL A 340 -11.83 -3.08 -12.71
N VAL A 341 -12.82 -2.57 -11.99
CA VAL A 341 -13.17 -1.13 -11.96
C VAL A 341 -12.00 -0.29 -11.46
N LYS A 342 -11.20 -0.81 -10.52
CA LYS A 342 -9.96 -0.16 -10.11
C LYS A 342 -9.02 0.05 -11.29
N LEU A 343 -8.73 -1.00 -12.06
CA LEU A 343 -7.84 -0.92 -13.23
C LEU A 343 -8.41 0.01 -14.31
N ARG A 344 -9.71 -0.07 -14.57
CA ARG A 344 -10.42 0.85 -15.48
C ARG A 344 -10.18 2.32 -15.07
N SER A 345 -10.30 2.65 -13.79
CA SER A 345 -10.12 4.03 -13.30
C SER A 345 -8.73 4.59 -13.59
N VAL A 346 -7.70 3.72 -13.61
CA VAL A 346 -6.32 4.10 -13.96
C VAL A 346 -6.21 4.39 -15.46
N VAL A 347 -6.78 3.52 -16.31
CA VAL A 347 -6.82 3.71 -17.77
C VAL A 347 -7.58 5.00 -18.13
N GLU A 348 -8.72 5.25 -17.49
CA GLU A 348 -9.50 6.47 -17.72
C GLU A 348 -8.72 7.73 -17.31
N TYR A 349 -7.98 7.68 -16.21
CA TYR A 349 -7.12 8.78 -15.80
C TYR A 349 -6.05 9.08 -16.86
N ALA A 350 -5.34 8.05 -17.34
CA ALA A 350 -4.33 8.22 -18.39
C ALA A 350 -4.93 8.81 -19.67
N ARG A 351 -6.08 8.28 -20.12
CA ARG A 351 -6.79 8.78 -21.29
C ARG A 351 -7.21 10.25 -21.13
N LYS A 352 -7.76 10.63 -19.98
CA LYS A 352 -8.13 12.04 -19.68
C LYS A 352 -6.93 12.98 -19.69
N LYS A 353 -5.72 12.46 -19.46
CA LYS A 353 -4.46 13.22 -19.53
C LYS A 353 -3.80 13.17 -20.91
N GLY A 354 -4.45 12.58 -21.91
CA GLY A 354 -3.96 12.54 -23.28
C GLY A 354 -2.95 11.42 -23.56
N LEU A 355 -2.74 10.48 -22.63
CA LEU A 355 -2.01 9.26 -22.96
C LEU A 355 -2.91 8.34 -23.78
N GLY A 356 -2.32 7.71 -24.79
CA GLY A 356 -2.96 6.66 -25.56
C GLY A 356 -3.25 5.41 -24.73
N ARG A 357 -3.52 4.31 -25.43
CA ARG A 357 -3.78 3.03 -24.78
C ARG A 357 -2.55 2.55 -24.01
N LEU A 358 -2.70 2.34 -22.70
CA LEU A 358 -1.66 1.78 -21.85
C LEU A 358 -1.44 0.30 -22.16
N ASN A 359 -0.18 -0.14 -22.19
CA ASN A 359 0.15 -1.56 -22.05
C ASN A 359 0.07 -2.02 -20.58
N GLY A 360 0.23 -3.32 -20.32
CA GLY A 360 0.21 -3.88 -18.96
C GLY A 360 1.20 -3.25 -17.98
N ALA A 361 2.46 -3.04 -18.38
CA ALA A 361 3.47 -2.45 -17.50
C ALA A 361 3.20 -0.98 -17.18
N GLN A 362 2.70 -0.20 -18.13
CA GLN A 362 2.31 1.19 -17.91
C GLN A 362 1.09 1.30 -17.00
N LEU A 363 0.09 0.43 -17.20
CA LEU A 363 -1.07 0.34 -16.31
C LEU A 363 -0.63 0.02 -14.89
N GLU A 364 0.26 -0.96 -14.73
CA GLU A 364 0.75 -1.38 -13.42
C GLU A 364 1.61 -0.32 -12.74
N LEU A 365 2.48 0.37 -13.48
CA LEU A 365 3.24 1.50 -12.93
C LEU A 365 2.31 2.54 -12.30
N MET A 366 1.20 2.84 -12.98
CA MET A 366 0.19 3.77 -12.49
C MET A 366 -0.70 3.19 -11.38
N ASN A 367 -0.93 1.88 -11.38
CA ASN A 367 -1.62 1.19 -10.29
C ASN A 367 -0.79 1.25 -8.99
N LEU A 368 0.49 0.92 -9.09
CA LEU A 368 1.48 0.89 -8.00
C LEU A 368 1.76 2.27 -7.40
N ALA A 369 2.05 3.27 -8.23
CA ALA A 369 2.40 4.62 -7.78
C ALA A 369 1.16 5.50 -7.51
N GLY A 370 -0.02 5.05 -7.94
CA GLY A 370 -1.24 5.85 -8.04
C GLY A 370 -1.30 6.66 -9.36
N PRO A 371 -2.50 6.97 -9.88
CA PRO A 371 -2.66 7.49 -11.24
C PRO A 371 -1.86 8.76 -11.56
N GLY A 372 -1.81 9.72 -10.63
CA GLY A 372 -1.08 10.97 -10.86
C GLY A 372 0.43 10.80 -10.88
N SER A 373 1.00 10.20 -9.83
CA SER A 373 2.44 9.94 -9.74
C SER A 373 2.91 9.02 -10.85
N GLY A 374 2.18 7.94 -11.14
CA GLY A 374 2.52 7.03 -12.22
C GLY A 374 2.43 7.69 -13.60
N PHE A 375 1.45 8.58 -13.82
CA PHE A 375 1.42 9.38 -15.04
C PHE A 375 2.69 10.23 -15.20
N GLU A 376 3.11 10.93 -14.13
CA GLU A 376 4.36 11.71 -14.17
C GLU A 376 5.58 10.82 -14.51
N MET A 377 5.60 9.56 -14.06
CA MET A 377 6.68 8.61 -14.38
C MET A 377 6.64 8.07 -15.81
N LEU A 378 5.55 8.28 -16.57
CA LEU A 378 5.44 7.86 -17.96
C LEU A 378 5.88 8.94 -18.95
N VAL A 379 5.90 10.20 -18.53
CA VAL A 379 6.11 11.36 -19.41
C VAL A 379 7.30 12.23 -18.95
N PRO A 380 8.01 12.90 -19.88
CA PRO A 380 9.03 13.86 -19.49
C PRO A 380 8.46 15.05 -18.69
N PRO A 381 9.24 15.64 -17.77
CA PRO A 381 10.56 15.18 -17.34
C PRO A 381 10.52 14.06 -16.30
N GLY A 382 9.36 13.76 -15.70
CA GLY A 382 9.25 12.83 -14.57
C GLY A 382 9.68 11.39 -14.88
N ARG A 383 9.57 10.96 -16.14
CA ARG A 383 10.04 9.67 -16.64
C ARG A 383 11.49 9.34 -16.25
N ASP A 384 12.38 10.33 -16.32
CA ASP A 384 13.82 10.12 -16.09
C ASP A 384 14.23 10.50 -14.66
N MET A 385 13.25 10.83 -13.80
CA MET A 385 13.52 11.23 -12.42
C MET A 385 13.50 10.03 -11.46
N PRO A 386 14.32 10.05 -10.39
CA PRO A 386 14.31 9.03 -9.35
C PRO A 386 12.90 8.73 -8.81
N THR A 387 12.58 7.45 -8.65
CA THR A 387 11.30 6.94 -8.12
C THR A 387 10.93 7.55 -6.77
N SER A 388 11.91 7.88 -5.93
CA SER A 388 11.70 8.57 -4.65
C SER A 388 10.95 9.90 -4.78
N ASN A 389 10.96 10.56 -5.96
CA ASN A 389 10.11 11.72 -6.23
C ASN A 389 8.61 11.42 -6.18
N PHE A 390 8.21 10.16 -6.39
CA PHE A 390 6.84 9.72 -6.61
C PHE A 390 6.24 8.90 -5.45
N PHE A 391 7.09 8.27 -4.63
CA PHE A 391 6.70 7.52 -3.44
C PHE A 391 7.04 8.29 -2.16
N GLU A 392 6.13 8.41 -1.18
CA GLU A 392 6.54 8.93 0.14
C GLU A 392 7.51 7.95 0.83
N ARG A 393 8.38 8.49 1.70
CA ARG A 393 9.54 7.80 2.27
C ARG A 393 9.26 6.37 2.69
N GLY A 394 8.22 6.16 3.50
CA GLY A 394 7.90 4.83 4.00
C GLY A 394 7.51 3.86 2.90
N GLY A 395 6.79 4.29 1.86
CA GLY A 395 6.42 3.43 0.73
C GLY A 395 7.61 3.09 -0.15
N TYR A 396 8.54 4.03 -0.32
CA TYR A 396 9.83 3.76 -0.97
C TYR A 396 10.59 2.71 -0.17
N GLU A 397 10.90 2.98 1.11
CA GLU A 397 11.76 2.12 1.97
C GLU A 397 11.25 0.68 2.15
N ARG A 398 9.93 0.45 2.03
CA ARG A 398 9.33 -0.90 2.13
C ARG A 398 9.23 -1.64 0.80
N ASN A 399 9.48 -0.96 -0.33
CA ASN A 399 9.36 -1.56 -1.65
C ASN A 399 10.71 -1.60 -2.37
N PRO A 400 11.47 -2.71 -2.26
CA PRO A 400 12.78 -2.82 -2.90
C PRO A 400 12.73 -2.76 -4.43
N VAL A 401 11.56 -3.02 -5.05
CA VAL A 401 11.40 -2.93 -6.50
C VAL A 401 11.54 -1.48 -6.99
N VAL A 402 11.20 -0.49 -6.16
CA VAL A 402 11.29 0.92 -6.55
C VAL A 402 12.61 1.56 -6.18
N HIS A 403 13.45 0.91 -5.37
CA HIS A 403 14.71 1.50 -4.92
C HIS A 403 15.66 1.79 -6.08
N GLU A 404 16.36 2.92 -6.01
CA GLU A 404 17.51 3.28 -6.85
C GLU A 404 17.21 3.18 -8.35
N ARG A 405 16.00 3.61 -8.73
CA ARG A 405 15.53 3.61 -10.12
C ARG A 405 14.97 4.97 -10.50
N THR A 406 14.91 5.23 -11.79
CA THR A 406 14.08 6.26 -12.42
C THR A 406 12.70 5.70 -12.76
N GLY A 407 11.79 6.55 -13.24
CA GLY A 407 10.50 6.10 -13.76
C GLY A 407 10.63 5.12 -14.92
N ALA A 408 11.53 5.40 -15.87
CA ALA A 408 11.83 4.53 -17.00
C ALA A 408 12.40 3.18 -16.56
N GLU A 409 13.35 3.17 -15.63
CA GLU A 409 13.96 1.92 -15.13
C GLU A 409 12.96 1.10 -14.31
N LEU A 410 12.07 1.73 -13.55
CA LEU A 410 11.00 1.01 -12.85
C LEU A 410 10.03 0.39 -13.87
N LEU A 411 9.62 1.14 -14.90
CA LEU A 411 8.75 0.60 -15.96
C LEU A 411 9.37 -0.63 -16.61
N ALA A 412 10.64 -0.55 -17.02
CA ALA A 412 11.38 -1.67 -17.60
C ALA A 412 11.46 -2.86 -16.63
N LYS A 413 11.64 -2.60 -15.33
CA LYS A 413 11.68 -3.67 -14.33
C LYS A 413 10.34 -4.37 -14.15
N LEU A 414 9.23 -3.63 -14.17
CA LEU A 414 7.89 -4.21 -14.11
C LEU A 414 7.63 -5.08 -15.35
N ASP A 415 8.01 -4.59 -16.53
CA ASP A 415 7.90 -5.30 -17.80
C ASP A 415 8.64 -6.65 -17.76
N GLU A 416 9.89 -6.66 -17.29
CA GLU A 416 10.72 -7.87 -17.12
C GLU A 416 10.07 -8.91 -16.17
N ILE A 417 9.48 -8.45 -15.06
CA ILE A 417 8.80 -9.34 -14.10
C ILE A 417 7.54 -9.93 -14.74
N MET A 418 6.77 -9.11 -15.44
CA MET A 418 5.55 -9.53 -16.13
C MET A 418 5.85 -10.57 -17.21
N ASP A 419 6.88 -10.36 -18.03
CA ASP A 419 7.26 -11.30 -19.10
C ASP A 419 7.70 -12.65 -18.57
N ARG A 420 8.34 -12.67 -17.41
CA ARG A 420 8.70 -13.91 -16.73
C ARG A 420 7.49 -14.64 -16.17
N ASN A 421 6.59 -13.90 -15.51
CA ASN A 421 5.47 -14.50 -14.79
C ASN A 421 4.30 -14.85 -15.70
N ILE A 422 4.16 -14.21 -16.86
CA ILE A 422 3.10 -14.53 -17.82
C ILE A 422 3.26 -15.96 -18.38
N GLN A 423 4.47 -16.52 -18.33
CA GLN A 423 4.75 -17.91 -18.73
C GLN A 423 4.25 -18.95 -17.72
N LYS A 424 3.75 -18.52 -16.55
CA LYS A 424 3.29 -19.45 -15.50
C LYS A 424 1.90 -20.00 -15.83
N PRO A 425 1.56 -21.23 -15.36
CA PRO A 425 0.33 -21.90 -15.73
C PRO A 425 -0.95 -21.10 -15.48
N GLY A 426 -1.04 -20.39 -14.35
CA GLY A 426 -2.21 -19.55 -14.02
C GLY A 426 -2.38 -18.39 -15.01
N ALA A 427 -1.29 -17.71 -15.36
CA ALA A 427 -1.33 -16.60 -16.33
C ALA A 427 -1.65 -17.09 -17.74
N GLN A 428 -1.09 -18.23 -18.17
CA GLN A 428 -1.41 -18.87 -19.46
C GLN A 428 -2.88 -19.30 -19.53
N LYS A 429 -3.40 -19.88 -18.45
CA LYS A 429 -4.83 -20.21 -18.34
C LYS A 429 -5.71 -18.97 -18.47
N PHE A 430 -5.36 -17.90 -17.74
CA PHE A 430 -6.14 -16.66 -17.76
C PHE A 430 -6.11 -16.02 -19.16
N ALA A 431 -4.95 -16.00 -19.81
CA ALA A 431 -4.82 -15.61 -21.22
C ALA A 431 -5.72 -16.41 -22.15
N ALA A 432 -5.76 -17.74 -22.03
CA ALA A 432 -6.61 -18.58 -22.87
C ALA A 432 -8.11 -18.33 -22.66
N ILE A 433 -8.52 -17.95 -21.44
CA ILE A 433 -9.90 -17.52 -21.14
C ILE A 433 -10.24 -16.24 -21.90
N PHE A 434 -9.35 -15.23 -21.88
CA PHE A 434 -9.53 -14.01 -22.67
C PHE A 434 -9.65 -14.31 -24.17
N ASP A 435 -8.77 -15.15 -24.71
CA ASP A 435 -8.77 -15.51 -26.13
C ASP A 435 -10.10 -16.17 -26.53
N ARG A 436 -10.66 -17.02 -25.66
CA ARG A 436 -11.95 -17.68 -25.88
C ARG A 436 -13.12 -16.68 -25.86
N ILE A 437 -13.13 -15.75 -24.90
CA ILE A 437 -14.16 -14.71 -24.80
C ILE A 437 -14.12 -13.80 -26.03
N GLN A 438 -12.93 -13.37 -26.45
CA GLN A 438 -12.76 -12.50 -27.61
C GLN A 438 -13.19 -13.19 -28.91
N ARG A 439 -12.88 -14.48 -29.10
CA ARG A 439 -13.39 -15.25 -30.26
C ARG A 439 -14.91 -15.29 -30.31
N ARG A 440 -15.57 -15.62 -29.18
CA ARG A 440 -17.04 -15.65 -29.11
C ARG A 440 -17.68 -14.30 -29.44
N LEU A 441 -17.08 -13.21 -28.97
CA LEU A 441 -17.52 -11.85 -29.31
C LEU A 441 -17.39 -11.54 -30.80
N ALA A 442 -16.27 -11.94 -31.42
CA ALA A 442 -16.03 -11.74 -32.84
C ALA A 442 -17.01 -12.54 -33.72
N GLU A 443 -17.45 -13.71 -33.24
CA GLU A 443 -18.44 -14.57 -33.86
C GLU A 443 -19.90 -14.08 -33.68
N GLY A 444 -20.10 -12.88 -33.11
CA GLY A 444 -21.44 -12.30 -32.87
C GLY A 444 -22.16 -12.87 -31.63
N GLY A 445 -21.47 -13.67 -30.81
CA GLY A 445 -22.00 -14.20 -29.56
C GLY A 445 -22.19 -13.09 -28.52
N ARG A 446 -23.32 -13.12 -27.80
CA ARG A 446 -23.53 -12.25 -26.63
C ARG A 446 -22.68 -12.72 -25.46
N LEU A 447 -22.14 -11.79 -24.67
CA LEU A 447 -21.52 -12.07 -23.37
C LEU A 447 -22.59 -12.44 -22.35
N GLN A 448 -23.14 -13.66 -22.40
CA GLN A 448 -23.95 -14.16 -21.30
C GLN A 448 -23.03 -14.51 -20.12
N GLY A 449 -23.36 -14.00 -18.93
CA GLY A 449 -22.71 -14.38 -17.69
C GLY A 449 -22.99 -15.85 -17.42
N GLY A 450 -21.97 -16.70 -17.48
CA GLY A 450 -22.14 -18.14 -17.29
C GLY A 450 -22.64 -18.44 -15.87
N HIS A 451 -23.89 -18.84 -15.75
CA HIS A 451 -24.26 -19.83 -14.75
C HIS A 451 -24.22 -21.19 -15.43
N ALA A 452 -23.32 -22.03 -14.96
CA ALA A 452 -23.33 -23.44 -15.27
C ALA A 452 -24.71 -23.99 -14.90
N GLN A 453 -25.51 -24.31 -15.91
CA GLN A 453 -26.70 -25.12 -15.72
C GLN A 453 -26.23 -26.50 -15.28
N SER A 454 -26.35 -26.79 -13.98
CA SER A 454 -26.38 -28.16 -13.51
C SER A 454 -27.74 -28.75 -13.85
N SER A 455 -27.83 -29.48 -14.96
CA SER A 455 -28.90 -30.46 -15.13
C SER A 455 -28.37 -31.68 -15.86
N THR A 456 -28.56 -32.83 -15.21
CA THR A 456 -28.34 -34.21 -15.65
C THR A 456 -26.90 -34.72 -15.66
N ALA A 457 -26.77 -35.93 -15.11
CA ALA A 457 -25.54 -36.61 -14.74
C ALA A 457 -24.68 -36.97 -15.95
N GLU A 458 -23.38 -37.17 -15.67
CA GLU A 458 -22.32 -37.58 -16.61
C GLU A 458 -22.00 -36.60 -17.74
N GLN A 459 -21.35 -35.48 -17.37
CA GLN A 459 -20.16 -34.99 -18.10
C GLN A 459 -19.50 -33.88 -17.28
N SER A 460 -18.39 -34.21 -16.64
CA SER A 460 -17.57 -33.25 -15.91
C SER A 460 -16.94 -32.25 -16.90
N PRO A 461 -16.95 -30.92 -16.66
CA PRO A 461 -16.43 -29.90 -17.59
C PRO A 461 -14.89 -29.94 -17.77
N LEU A 462 -14.23 -30.99 -17.29
CA LEU A 462 -12.80 -31.25 -17.39
C LEU A 462 -12.44 -32.35 -18.41
N SER A 463 -13.40 -32.96 -19.11
CA SER A 463 -13.13 -34.04 -20.07
C SER A 463 -12.46 -33.62 -21.40
N PHE A 464 -12.27 -32.33 -21.65
CA PHE A 464 -11.64 -31.82 -22.88
C PHE A 464 -10.18 -31.34 -22.71
N LEU A 465 -9.52 -31.71 -21.62
CA LEU A 465 -8.12 -31.35 -21.34
C LEU A 465 -7.17 -32.57 -21.31
N ASN A 466 -7.21 -33.43 -22.34
CA ASN A 466 -6.17 -34.45 -22.53
C ASN A 466 -5.74 -34.53 -24.00
N PRO A 467 -4.48 -34.15 -24.37
CA PRO A 467 -3.99 -34.34 -25.73
C PRO A 467 -3.40 -35.74 -25.98
N PHE A 468 -3.42 -36.64 -24.99
CA PHE A 468 -2.99 -38.03 -25.16
C PHE A 468 -4.10 -38.99 -24.73
N SER A 469 -4.98 -39.32 -25.68
CA SER A 469 -5.85 -40.49 -25.64
C SER A 469 -5.96 -41.06 -27.06
N ARG A 470 -4.95 -41.82 -27.42
CA ARG A 470 -5.09 -43.13 -28.06
C ARG A 470 -4.30 -44.12 -27.23
#